data_AF-A0A127CKZ5-F1
#
_entry.id   AF-A0A127CKZ5-F1
#
_cell.length_a   1.000
_cell.length_b   1.000
_cell.length_c   1.000
_cell.angle_alpha   90.00
_cell.angle_beta   90.00
_cell.angle_gamma   90.00
#
_symmetry.space_group_name_H-M   'P 1'
#
loop_
_entity.id
_entity.type
_entity.pdbx_description
1 polymer ?
#
loop_
_entity_poly.entity_id
_entity_poly.type
_entity_poly.pdbx_seq_one_letter_code
_entity_poly.pdbx_strand_id
1 'polypeptide(L)'
;MDEYSAEEDAMIADLEAMGAGINNCSAEIVFEYLIYNRRYPEFAFTHEFNEGLEIWKHHVLETNRAASSFCIVIEVTEELRELYSYDFATPTEGLFCGKPGRPYTNAEESRIMGLLDRLVSYAATGNSFALPALAEVEGWSDIRLNPDIRYYVEARQARRYGNEPAPILRDTVIALQGKDRLAFVEDAIARNDLYAVIETSPPCSAFTPEALAKAQEAARGDPI
;
A
#
# COMPACT_ATOMS: atom_id res chain seq x y z
N MET A 1 -5.95 24.11 -0.01
CA MET A 1 -5.43 23.63 1.28
C MET A 1 -6.26 24.34 2.30
N ASP A 2 -7.24 23.65 2.90
CA ASP A 2 -8.12 24.30 3.86
C ASP A 2 -7.45 24.19 5.21
N GLU A 3 -6.72 25.26 5.54
CA GLU A 3 -6.13 25.51 6.85
C GLU A 3 -7.18 25.26 7.94
N TYR A 4 -6.78 24.64 9.05
CA TYR A 4 -7.67 24.50 10.19
C TYR A 4 -8.08 25.88 10.70
N SER A 5 -9.35 26.02 11.07
CA SER A 5 -9.77 27.21 11.80
C SER A 5 -9.16 27.19 13.21
N ALA A 6 -9.03 28.36 13.85
CA ALA A 6 -8.52 28.44 15.21
C ALA A 6 -9.31 27.59 16.23
N GLU A 7 -10.60 27.32 15.96
CA GLU A 7 -11.41 26.42 16.78
C GLU A 7 -10.98 24.97 16.61
N GLU A 8 -10.66 24.56 15.38
CA GLU A 8 -10.25 23.18 15.07
C GLU A 8 -8.81 22.91 15.50
N ASP A 9 -7.92 23.91 15.38
CA ASP A 9 -6.59 23.84 15.95
C ASP A 9 -6.64 23.70 17.47
N ALA A 10 -7.54 24.41 18.15
CA ALA A 10 -7.74 24.25 19.60
C ALA A 10 -8.27 22.85 19.95
N MET A 11 -9.20 22.32 19.15
CA MET A 11 -9.72 20.95 19.30
C MET A 11 -8.61 19.90 19.14
N ILE A 12 -7.73 20.05 18.13
CA ILE A 12 -6.57 19.17 17.90
C ILE A 12 -5.58 19.26 19.08
N ALA A 13 -5.25 20.47 19.51
CA ALA A 13 -4.33 20.69 20.63
C ALA A 13 -4.86 20.08 21.95
N ASP A 14 -6.17 20.16 22.20
CA ASP A 14 -6.81 19.53 23.36
C ASP A 14 -6.71 17.99 23.29
N LEU A 15 -6.90 17.39 22.12
CA LEU A 15 -6.74 15.94 21.92
C LEU A 15 -5.30 15.50 22.18
N GLU A 16 -4.32 16.25 21.66
CA GLU A 16 -2.90 16.01 21.89
C GLU A 16 -2.54 16.11 23.39
N ALA A 17 -3.06 17.12 24.08
CA ALA A 17 -2.85 17.33 25.51
C ALA A 17 -3.47 16.22 26.39
N MET A 18 -4.51 15.54 25.92
CA MET A 18 -5.12 14.38 26.58
C MET A 18 -4.35 13.07 26.38
N GLY A 19 -3.19 13.11 25.72
CA GLY A 19 -2.38 11.93 25.43
C GLY A 19 -2.90 11.09 24.26
N ALA A 20 -3.87 11.62 23.51
CA ALA A 20 -4.46 11.03 22.31
C ALA A 20 -3.92 11.66 21.01
N GLY A 21 -2.79 12.37 21.07
CA GLY A 21 -2.09 12.91 19.90
C GLY A 21 -1.41 11.83 19.04
N ILE A 22 -0.45 12.24 18.21
CA ILE A 22 0.36 11.46 17.22
C ILE A 22 0.72 10.01 17.64
N ASN A 23 0.77 9.71 18.94
CA ASN A 23 1.03 8.37 19.48
C ASN A 23 -0.17 7.38 19.41
N ASN A 24 -1.37 7.80 18.99
CA ASN A 24 -2.53 6.93 18.81
C ASN A 24 -3.25 7.22 17.47
N CYS A 25 -2.72 6.67 16.39
CA CYS A 25 -3.20 6.87 15.01
C CYS A 25 -4.71 6.61 14.86
N SER A 26 -5.27 5.59 15.51
CA SER A 26 -6.71 5.28 15.41
C SER A 26 -7.58 6.38 16.01
N ALA A 27 -7.15 6.99 17.12
CA ALA A 27 -7.88 8.11 17.73
C ALA A 27 -7.81 9.37 16.86
N GLU A 28 -6.63 9.66 16.31
CA GLU A 28 -6.40 10.81 15.42
C GLU A 28 -7.27 10.75 14.16
N ILE A 29 -7.30 9.59 13.48
CA ILE A 29 -8.14 9.32 12.31
C ILE A 29 -9.61 9.60 12.61
N VAL A 30 -10.14 9.02 13.70
CA VAL A 30 -11.55 9.19 14.08
C VAL A 30 -11.85 10.66 14.38
N PHE A 31 -10.94 11.34 15.08
CA PHE A 31 -11.12 12.73 15.46
C PHE A 31 -11.14 13.67 14.24
N GLU A 32 -10.17 13.53 13.33
CA GLU A 32 -10.15 14.34 12.12
C GLU A 32 -11.37 14.06 11.22
N TYR A 33 -11.84 12.82 11.18
CA TYR A 33 -13.09 12.49 10.49
C TYR A 33 -14.31 13.19 11.12
N LEU A 34 -14.37 13.29 12.45
CA LEU A 34 -15.44 14.04 13.12
C LEU A 34 -15.37 15.54 12.83
N ILE A 35 -14.16 16.13 12.75
CA ILE A 35 -13.97 17.52 12.29
C ILE A 35 -14.46 17.66 10.85
N TYR A 36 -14.10 16.72 9.96
CA TYR A 36 -14.57 16.72 8.58
C TYR A 36 -16.11 16.70 8.49
N ASN A 37 -16.77 15.82 9.24
CA ASN A 37 -18.23 15.74 9.29
C ASN A 37 -18.88 17.02 9.85
N ARG A 38 -18.20 17.73 10.75
CA ARG A 38 -18.66 19.04 11.26
C ARG A 38 -18.60 20.12 10.17
N ARG A 39 -17.56 20.09 9.31
CA ARG A 39 -17.40 21.01 8.17
C ARG A 39 -18.34 20.71 7.02
N TYR A 40 -18.62 19.42 6.79
CA TYR A 40 -19.41 18.90 5.67
C TYR A 40 -20.60 18.10 6.20
N PRO A 41 -21.59 18.74 6.86
CA PRO A 41 -22.69 18.05 7.50
C PRO A 41 -23.52 17.21 6.53
N GLU A 42 -23.65 17.63 5.27
CA GLU A 42 -24.32 16.86 4.22
C GLU A 42 -23.67 15.49 4.00
N PHE A 43 -22.34 15.41 4.04
CA PHE A 43 -21.62 14.14 3.91
C PHE A 43 -21.93 13.20 5.08
N ALA A 44 -22.00 13.76 6.29
CA ALA A 44 -22.31 13.03 7.51
C ALA A 44 -23.75 12.49 7.54
N PHE A 45 -24.69 13.17 6.86
CA PHE A 45 -26.09 12.72 6.78
C PHE A 45 -26.32 11.62 5.74
N THR A 46 -25.45 11.48 4.73
CA THR A 46 -25.66 10.55 3.62
C THR A 46 -24.95 9.20 3.77
N HIS A 47 -24.04 9.05 4.73
CA HIS A 47 -23.27 7.82 4.92
C HIS A 47 -23.37 7.33 6.36
N GLU A 48 -23.40 6.01 6.54
CA GLU A 48 -23.17 5.43 7.86
C GLU A 48 -21.72 5.70 8.30
N PHE A 49 -21.48 5.73 9.62
CA PHE A 49 -20.20 6.17 10.17
C PHE A 49 -18.99 5.44 9.57
N ASN A 50 -19.02 4.10 9.53
CA ASN A 50 -17.90 3.29 9.03
C ASN A 50 -17.70 3.45 7.51
N GLU A 51 -18.78 3.50 6.75
CA GLU A 51 -18.72 3.71 5.30
C GLU A 51 -18.13 5.09 4.98
N GLY A 52 -18.66 6.14 5.62
CA GLY A 52 -18.17 7.51 5.43
C GLY A 52 -16.72 7.67 5.90
N LEU A 53 -16.31 6.97 6.96
CA LEU A 53 -14.93 6.97 7.44
C LEU A 53 -13.98 6.39 6.38
N GLU A 54 -14.32 5.27 5.75
CA GLU A 54 -13.49 4.67 4.70
C GLU A 54 -13.41 5.55 3.44
N ILE A 55 -14.53 6.16 3.04
CA ILE A 55 -14.56 7.13 1.93
C ILE A 55 -13.65 8.33 2.24
N TRP A 56 -13.74 8.85 3.48
CA TRP A 56 -12.89 9.95 3.92
C TRP A 56 -11.41 9.57 3.97
N LYS A 57 -11.06 8.37 4.47
CA LYS A 57 -9.67 7.87 4.45
C LYS A 57 -9.13 7.85 3.02
N HIS A 58 -9.91 7.37 2.06
CA HIS A 58 -9.53 7.38 0.65
C HIS A 58 -9.29 8.81 0.12
N HIS A 59 -10.20 9.73 0.41
CA HIS A 59 -10.06 11.15 0.03
C HIS A 59 -8.79 11.79 0.62
N VAL A 60 -8.48 11.51 1.89
CA VAL A 60 -7.26 11.99 2.55
C VAL A 60 -6.01 11.48 1.84
N LEU A 61 -6.01 10.20 1.45
CA LEU A 61 -4.88 9.58 0.77
C LEU A 61 -4.68 10.14 -0.65
N GLU A 62 -5.75 10.35 -1.40
CA GLU A 62 -5.72 10.99 -2.73
C GLU A 62 -5.21 12.43 -2.68
N THR A 63 -5.57 13.17 -1.63
CA THR A 63 -5.09 14.55 -1.41
C THR A 63 -3.71 14.62 -0.75
N ASN A 64 -3.15 13.47 -0.36
CA ASN A 64 -1.82 13.29 0.22
C ASN A 64 -1.53 14.22 1.42
N ARG A 65 -2.52 14.39 2.31
CA ARG A 65 -2.35 15.17 3.57
C ARG A 65 -1.44 14.42 4.53
N ALA A 66 -0.26 14.98 4.81
CA ALA A 66 0.87 14.21 5.32
C ALA A 66 0.64 13.50 6.68
N ALA A 67 0.12 14.19 7.69
CA ALA A 67 -0.09 13.62 9.03
C ALA A 67 -1.15 12.50 9.02
N SER A 68 -2.36 12.82 8.57
CA SER A 68 -3.47 11.90 8.45
C SER A 68 -3.16 10.69 7.55
N SER A 69 -2.48 10.92 6.41
CA SER A 69 -2.10 9.84 5.49
C SER A 69 -1.17 8.82 6.15
N PHE A 70 -0.22 9.29 6.96
CA PHE A 70 0.69 8.41 7.68
C PHE A 70 -0.06 7.53 8.67
N CYS A 71 -0.94 8.12 9.50
CA CYS A 71 -1.75 7.38 10.46
C CYS A 71 -2.65 6.33 9.79
N ILE A 72 -3.32 6.69 8.69
CA ILE A 72 -4.21 5.79 7.93
C ILE A 72 -3.45 4.57 7.40
N VAL A 73 -2.25 4.79 6.87
CA VAL A 73 -1.42 3.68 6.36
C VAL A 73 -0.87 2.84 7.51
N ILE A 74 -0.43 3.47 8.60
CA ILE A 74 0.09 2.77 9.77
C ILE A 74 -0.94 1.83 10.40
N GLU A 75 -2.21 2.23 10.49
CA GLU A 75 -3.29 1.40 11.04
C GLU A 75 -3.35 0.04 10.33
N VAL A 76 -3.17 0.03 9.00
CA VAL A 76 -3.18 -1.19 8.19
C VAL A 76 -1.86 -1.96 8.33
N THR A 77 -0.71 -1.27 8.28
CA THR A 77 0.60 -1.95 8.29
C THR A 77 0.97 -2.53 9.65
N GLU A 78 0.63 -1.88 10.75
CA GLU A 78 0.89 -2.41 12.09
C GLU A 78 0.02 -3.64 12.37
N GLU A 79 -1.25 -3.64 11.97
CA GLU A 79 -2.11 -4.82 12.09
C GLU A 79 -1.57 -5.99 11.24
N LEU A 80 -1.09 -5.71 10.02
CA LEU A 80 -0.40 -6.73 9.20
C LEU A 80 0.86 -7.25 9.91
N ARG A 81 1.71 -6.36 10.42
CA ARG A 81 2.94 -6.75 11.14
C ARG A 81 2.64 -7.59 12.37
N GLU A 82 1.63 -7.22 13.16
CA GLU A 82 1.19 -8.00 14.30
C GLU A 82 0.80 -9.41 13.87
N LEU A 83 -0.06 -9.54 12.86
CA LEU A 83 -0.49 -10.84 12.31
C LEU A 83 0.68 -11.71 11.81
N TYR A 84 1.75 -11.09 11.29
CA TYR A 84 2.96 -11.81 10.86
C TYR A 84 3.98 -12.07 11.98
N SER A 85 3.97 -11.28 13.05
CA SER A 85 4.96 -11.35 14.14
C SER A 85 4.70 -12.47 15.16
N TYR A 86 3.46 -12.94 15.29
CA TYR A 86 3.14 -14.01 16.21
C TYR A 86 3.55 -15.39 15.66
N ASP A 87 3.92 -16.33 16.55
CA ASP A 87 4.19 -17.76 16.28
C ASP A 87 3.02 -18.51 15.59
N PHE A 88 1.94 -17.82 15.24
CA PHE A 88 0.83 -18.28 14.41
C PHE A 88 1.10 -18.11 12.91
N ALA A 89 2.37 -18.19 12.49
CA ALA A 89 2.80 -18.07 11.09
C ALA A 89 2.04 -19.06 10.20
N THR A 90 0.84 -18.66 9.79
CA THR A 90 0.08 -19.31 8.76
C THR A 90 0.88 -19.03 7.51
N PRO A 91 1.39 -20.05 6.81
CA PRO A 91 2.15 -19.83 5.59
C PRO A 91 1.29 -19.01 4.63
N THR A 92 1.68 -17.76 4.34
CA THR A 92 0.96 -16.91 3.39
C THR A 92 1.58 -16.97 1.99
N GLU A 93 2.47 -17.93 1.76
CA GLU A 93 3.00 -18.25 0.45
C GLU A 93 1.86 -18.44 -0.56
N GLY A 94 1.96 -17.71 -1.67
CA GLY A 94 1.00 -17.72 -2.77
C GLY A 94 -0.36 -17.11 -2.44
N LEU A 95 -0.62 -16.64 -1.20
CA LEU A 95 -1.87 -15.98 -0.83
C LEU A 95 -2.05 -14.68 -1.60
N PHE A 96 -0.97 -13.92 -1.76
CA PHE A 96 -0.97 -12.61 -2.40
C PHE A 96 0.36 -12.34 -3.13
N CYS A 97 0.29 -11.57 -4.21
CA CYS A 97 1.46 -11.10 -4.96
C CYS A 97 1.28 -9.68 -5.53
N GLY A 98 0.54 -8.83 -4.83
CA GLY A 98 -0.01 -7.57 -5.37
C GLY A 98 -1.44 -7.73 -5.90
N LYS A 99 -1.91 -8.96 -6.01
CA LYS A 99 -3.31 -9.37 -6.20
C LYS A 99 -3.57 -10.69 -5.48
N PRO A 100 -4.84 -11.09 -5.28
CA PRO A 100 -5.17 -12.40 -4.75
C PRO A 100 -4.55 -13.53 -5.58
N GLY A 101 -3.87 -14.47 -4.91
CA GLY A 101 -3.21 -15.61 -5.54
C GLY A 101 -4.00 -16.90 -5.39
N ARG A 102 -4.10 -17.42 -4.16
CA ARG A 102 -4.97 -18.53 -3.78
C ARG A 102 -6.11 -18.07 -2.87
N PRO A 103 -7.21 -18.82 -2.77
CA PRO A 103 -8.23 -18.57 -1.75
C PRO A 103 -7.64 -18.66 -0.34
N TYR A 104 -8.14 -17.81 0.56
CA TYR A 104 -7.89 -17.95 1.98
C TYR A 104 -8.62 -19.18 2.53
N THR A 105 -8.05 -19.80 3.56
CA THR A 105 -8.50 -21.08 4.13
C THR A 105 -8.96 -20.96 5.58
N ASN A 106 -8.65 -19.85 6.24
CA ASN A 106 -9.02 -19.56 7.62
C ASN A 106 -9.33 -18.07 7.83
N ALA A 107 -9.72 -17.70 9.05
CA ALA A 107 -10.13 -16.34 9.39
C ALA A 107 -8.95 -15.36 9.36
N GLU A 108 -7.76 -15.83 9.75
CA GLU A 108 -6.52 -15.06 9.76
C GLU A 108 -6.10 -14.67 8.34
N GLU A 109 -6.08 -15.61 7.39
CA GLU A 109 -5.79 -15.34 5.97
C GLU A 109 -6.86 -14.43 5.36
N SER A 110 -8.13 -14.58 5.75
CA SER A 110 -9.19 -13.67 5.31
C SER A 110 -8.94 -12.24 5.80
N ARG A 111 -8.48 -12.09 7.05
CA ARG A 111 -8.15 -10.79 7.64
C ARG A 111 -6.93 -10.16 6.96
N ILE A 112 -5.87 -10.94 6.76
CA ILE A 112 -4.66 -10.53 6.02
C ILE A 112 -5.04 -10.07 4.61
N MET A 113 -5.84 -10.86 3.88
CA MET A 113 -6.28 -10.49 2.53
C MET A 113 -7.09 -9.19 2.51
N GLY A 114 -7.97 -8.96 3.48
CA GLY A 114 -8.70 -7.70 3.59
C GLY A 114 -7.80 -6.50 3.83
N LEU A 115 -6.77 -6.64 4.68
CA LEU A 115 -5.78 -5.59 4.92
C LEU A 115 -4.90 -5.33 3.70
N LEU A 116 -4.48 -6.37 2.98
CA LEU A 116 -3.70 -6.25 1.74
C LEU A 116 -4.51 -5.59 0.62
N ASP A 117 -5.79 -5.92 0.49
CA ASP A 117 -6.70 -5.27 -0.47
C ASP A 117 -6.85 -3.78 -0.17
N ARG A 118 -7.05 -3.41 1.11
CA ARG A 118 -7.05 -2.00 1.55
C ARG A 118 -5.72 -1.32 1.24
N LEU A 119 -4.59 -1.96 1.53
CA LEU A 119 -3.26 -1.41 1.27
C LEU A 119 -3.02 -1.19 -0.24
N VAL A 120 -3.48 -2.11 -1.10
CA VAL A 120 -3.46 -1.92 -2.56
C VAL A 120 -4.31 -0.73 -2.98
N SER A 121 -5.53 -0.63 -2.44
CA SER A 121 -6.44 0.48 -2.71
C SER A 121 -5.82 1.82 -2.32
N TYR A 122 -5.16 1.88 -1.16
CA TYR A 122 -4.45 3.05 -0.69
C TYR A 122 -3.23 3.36 -1.56
N ALA A 123 -2.43 2.36 -1.94
CA ALA A 123 -1.26 2.54 -2.81
C ALA A 123 -1.67 3.04 -4.20
N ALA A 124 -2.84 2.65 -4.69
CA ALA A 124 -3.37 3.08 -6.00
C ALA A 124 -3.71 4.57 -6.04
N THR A 125 -3.95 5.22 -4.91
CA THR A 125 -4.09 6.69 -4.83
C THR A 125 -2.78 7.44 -5.14
N GLY A 126 -1.64 6.73 -5.21
CA GLY A 126 -0.33 7.33 -5.38
C GLY A 126 0.21 8.01 -4.12
N ASN A 127 -0.44 7.80 -2.97
CA ASN A 127 -0.05 8.37 -1.68
C ASN A 127 1.39 7.99 -1.29
N SER A 128 2.09 8.96 -0.68
CA SER A 128 3.52 8.88 -0.33
C SER A 128 3.88 7.83 0.70
N PHE A 129 2.92 7.45 1.54
CA PHE A 129 3.10 6.46 2.60
C PHE A 129 2.55 5.10 2.17
N ALA A 130 1.41 5.07 1.48
CA ALA A 130 0.77 3.81 1.10
C ALA A 130 1.57 3.04 0.04
N LEU A 131 2.15 3.75 -0.93
CA LEU A 131 2.92 3.13 -2.00
C LEU A 131 4.16 2.36 -1.47
N PRO A 132 5.09 2.97 -0.70
CA PRO A 132 6.21 2.21 -0.13
C PRO A 132 5.75 1.13 0.86
N ALA A 133 4.69 1.37 1.64
CA ALA A 133 4.16 0.37 2.57
C ALA A 133 3.75 -0.94 1.87
N LEU A 134 3.23 -0.88 0.64
CA LEU A 134 2.93 -2.08 -0.15
C LEU A 134 4.18 -2.92 -0.46
N ALA A 135 5.31 -2.28 -0.76
CA ALA A 135 6.57 -3.01 -1.01
C ALA A 135 7.18 -3.59 0.27
N GLU A 136 6.98 -2.93 1.42
CA GLU A 136 7.53 -3.41 2.70
C GLU A 136 6.89 -4.70 3.21
N VAL A 137 5.69 -5.07 2.71
CA VAL A 137 5.01 -6.35 3.05
C VAL A 137 5.92 -7.56 2.83
N GLU A 138 6.77 -7.56 1.80
CA GLU A 138 7.72 -8.65 1.54
C GLU A 138 8.77 -8.82 2.66
N GLY A 139 9.04 -7.75 3.42
CA GLY A 139 10.01 -7.74 4.52
C GLY A 139 9.47 -8.36 5.81
N TRP A 140 8.15 -8.48 5.95
CA TRP A 140 7.50 -8.98 7.17
C TRP A 140 6.89 -10.37 7.01
N SER A 141 6.81 -10.88 5.77
CA SER A 141 6.06 -12.09 5.45
C SER A 141 6.74 -12.93 4.35
N ASP A 142 6.17 -14.10 4.07
CA ASP A 142 6.51 -14.95 2.94
C ASP A 142 5.81 -14.54 1.62
N ILE A 143 5.04 -13.44 1.63
CA ILE A 143 4.47 -12.84 0.43
C ILE A 143 5.58 -12.28 -0.46
N ARG A 144 5.39 -12.46 -1.77
CA ARG A 144 6.23 -11.90 -2.82
C ARG A 144 5.35 -11.23 -3.86
N LEU A 145 5.56 -9.95 -4.09
CA LEU A 145 4.91 -9.18 -5.13
C LEU A 145 5.37 -9.68 -6.50
N ASN A 146 4.48 -9.60 -7.50
CA ASN A 146 4.90 -9.81 -8.87
C ASN A 146 6.00 -8.79 -9.24
N PRO A 147 7.00 -9.19 -10.06
CA PRO A 147 8.14 -8.33 -10.38
C PRO A 147 7.77 -6.96 -10.97
N ASP A 148 6.74 -6.90 -11.80
CA ASP A 148 6.21 -5.67 -12.38
C ASP A 148 5.52 -4.75 -11.37
N ILE A 149 4.72 -5.31 -10.46
CA ILE A 149 4.08 -4.55 -9.38
C ILE A 149 5.16 -4.00 -8.44
N ARG A 150 6.13 -4.84 -8.06
CA ARG A 150 7.28 -4.42 -7.25
C ARG A 150 8.07 -3.31 -7.95
N TYR A 151 8.36 -3.49 -9.24
CA TYR A 151 9.04 -2.48 -10.04
C TYR A 151 8.26 -1.17 -10.09
N TYR A 152 6.94 -1.21 -10.33
CA TYR A 152 6.09 -0.02 -10.34
C TYR A 152 6.22 0.77 -9.03
N VAL A 153 6.04 0.08 -7.89
CA VAL A 153 6.05 0.69 -6.56
C VAL A 153 7.40 1.32 -6.25
N GLU A 154 8.48 0.57 -6.40
CA GLU A 154 9.84 1.03 -6.05
C GLU A 154 10.34 2.11 -7.03
N ALA A 155 10.04 2.00 -8.32
CA ALA A 155 10.44 3.00 -9.31
C ALA A 155 9.71 4.33 -9.13
N ARG A 156 8.41 4.29 -8.81
CA ARG A 156 7.64 5.49 -8.43
C ARG A 156 8.25 6.16 -7.21
N GLN A 157 8.58 5.39 -6.19
CA GLN A 157 9.18 5.91 -4.96
C GLN A 157 10.57 6.52 -5.23
N ALA A 158 11.43 5.84 -5.98
CA ALA A 158 12.75 6.37 -6.35
C ALA A 158 12.64 7.71 -7.11
N ARG A 159 11.80 7.76 -8.14
CA ARG A 159 11.62 8.95 -9.00
C ARG A 159 11.04 10.13 -8.24
N ARG A 160 10.18 9.89 -7.24
CA ARG A 160 9.66 10.94 -6.34
C ARG A 160 10.79 11.73 -5.67
N TYR A 161 11.90 11.07 -5.35
CA TYR A 161 13.06 11.69 -4.72
C TYR A 161 14.17 12.04 -5.72
N GLY A 162 13.88 12.04 -7.03
CA GLY A 162 14.86 12.33 -8.08
C GLY A 162 15.91 11.24 -8.26
N ASN A 163 15.66 10.03 -7.77
CA ASN A 163 16.55 8.89 -7.92
C ASN A 163 16.09 7.99 -9.07
N GLU A 164 17.02 7.24 -9.64
CA GLU A 164 16.71 6.14 -10.56
C GLU A 164 16.32 4.87 -9.78
N PRO A 165 15.37 4.06 -10.27
CA PRO A 165 15.10 2.74 -9.70
C PRO A 165 16.35 1.86 -9.73
N ALA A 166 16.47 0.97 -8.76
CA ALA A 166 17.54 -0.01 -8.73
C ALA A 166 17.55 -0.85 -10.03
N PRO A 167 18.68 -0.95 -10.77
CA PRO A 167 18.73 -1.65 -12.06
C PRO A 167 18.19 -3.08 -12.00
N ILE A 168 18.47 -3.78 -10.90
CA ILE A 168 18.03 -5.16 -10.68
C ILE A 168 16.52 -5.37 -10.79
N LEU A 169 15.70 -4.38 -10.42
CA LEU A 169 14.25 -4.49 -10.51
C LEU A 169 13.80 -4.48 -11.97
N ARG A 170 14.37 -3.56 -12.76
CA ARG A 170 14.12 -3.46 -14.20
C ARG A 170 14.56 -4.74 -14.91
N ASP A 171 15.75 -5.22 -14.60
CA ASP A 171 16.32 -6.42 -15.22
C ASP A 171 15.50 -7.67 -14.87
N THR A 172 14.97 -7.75 -13.64
CA THR A 172 14.08 -8.84 -13.22
C THR A 172 12.78 -8.86 -14.03
N VAL A 173 12.15 -7.70 -14.26
CA VAL A 173 10.95 -7.61 -15.12
C VAL A 173 11.29 -8.04 -16.55
N ILE A 174 12.41 -7.57 -17.11
CA ILE A 174 12.82 -7.95 -18.47
C ILE A 174 13.06 -9.46 -18.57
N ALA A 175 13.77 -10.04 -17.61
CA ALA A 175 14.14 -11.46 -17.62
C ALA A 175 12.91 -12.37 -17.48
N LEU A 176 11.94 -11.98 -16.64
CA LEU A 176 10.78 -12.82 -16.30
C LEU A 176 9.56 -12.55 -17.16
N GLN A 177 9.40 -11.33 -17.67
CA GLN A 177 8.16 -10.89 -18.32
C GLN A 177 8.40 -10.20 -19.67
N GLY A 178 9.66 -9.94 -20.03
CA GLY A 178 10.04 -9.34 -21.31
C GLY A 178 10.03 -7.80 -21.32
N LYS A 179 10.63 -7.24 -22.37
CA LYS A 179 10.78 -5.78 -22.55
C LYS A 179 9.44 -5.06 -22.78
N ASP A 180 8.50 -5.70 -23.46
CA ASP A 180 7.18 -5.13 -23.73
C ASP A 180 6.39 -4.94 -22.43
N ARG A 181 6.52 -5.88 -21.48
CA ARG A 181 5.93 -5.74 -20.14
C ARG A 181 6.53 -4.56 -19.39
N LEU A 182 7.86 -4.44 -19.38
CA LEU A 182 8.52 -3.29 -18.76
C LEU A 182 8.03 -1.97 -19.38
N ALA A 183 7.94 -1.88 -20.70
CA ALA A 183 7.47 -0.66 -21.38
C ALA A 183 6.02 -0.30 -20.98
N PHE A 184 5.14 -1.29 -20.86
CA PHE A 184 3.78 -1.09 -20.35
C PHE A 184 3.79 -0.56 -18.90
N VAL A 185 4.61 -1.15 -18.03
CA VAL A 185 4.68 -0.72 -16.62
C VAL A 185 5.23 0.71 -16.50
N GLU A 186 6.22 1.06 -17.31
CA GLU A 186 6.77 2.42 -17.40
C GLU A 186 5.72 3.46 -17.85
N ASP A 187 4.88 3.12 -18.83
CA ASP A 187 3.74 3.94 -19.23
C ASP A 187 2.71 4.09 -18.09
N ALA A 188 2.39 2.99 -17.40
CA ALA A 188 1.49 3.01 -16.25
C ALA A 188 2.04 3.88 -15.11
N ILE A 189 3.35 3.86 -14.85
CA ILE A 189 4.01 4.75 -13.88
C ILE A 189 3.79 6.22 -14.25
N ALA A 190 3.90 6.57 -15.53
CA ALA A 190 3.67 7.93 -16.01
C ALA A 190 2.20 8.38 -15.84
N ARG A 191 1.26 7.44 -15.90
CA ARG A 191 -0.19 7.68 -15.72
C ARG A 191 -0.69 7.52 -14.28
N ASN A 192 0.18 7.14 -13.33
CA ASN A 192 -0.19 6.77 -11.95
C ASN A 192 -1.21 5.62 -11.88
N ASP A 193 -1.13 4.65 -12.79
CA ASP A 193 -2.15 3.62 -12.98
C ASP A 193 -1.70 2.26 -12.41
N LEU A 194 -1.67 2.14 -11.07
CA LEU A 194 -1.27 0.89 -10.39
C LEU A 194 -2.27 -0.23 -10.70
N TYR A 195 -3.56 0.06 -10.76
CA TYR A 195 -4.58 -0.95 -11.05
C TYR A 195 -4.37 -1.61 -12.40
N ALA A 196 -4.06 -0.85 -13.46
CA ALA A 196 -3.76 -1.45 -14.76
C ALA A 196 -2.57 -2.42 -14.70
N VAL A 197 -1.54 -2.13 -13.88
CA VAL A 197 -0.40 -3.06 -13.67
C VAL A 197 -0.87 -4.34 -12.98
N ILE A 198 -1.63 -4.20 -11.88
CA ILE A 198 -2.13 -5.34 -11.08
C ILE A 198 -3.02 -6.26 -11.91
N GLU A 199 -4.02 -5.70 -12.60
CA GLU A 199 -5.00 -6.46 -13.39
C GLU A 199 -4.33 -7.29 -14.49
N THR A 200 -3.36 -6.68 -15.18
CA THR A 200 -2.67 -7.30 -16.31
C THR A 200 -1.42 -8.10 -15.92
N SER A 201 -1.03 -8.08 -14.65
CA SER A 201 0.10 -8.87 -14.14
C SER A 201 -0.17 -10.37 -14.33
N PRO A 202 0.85 -11.22 -14.52
CA PRO A 202 0.68 -12.66 -14.47
C PRO A 202 0.09 -13.15 -13.12
N PRO A 203 -0.45 -14.37 -13.07
CA PRO A 203 -0.90 -14.98 -11.80
C PRO A 203 0.26 -15.13 -10.81
N CYS A 204 -0.03 -15.13 -9.50
CA CYS A 204 0.99 -15.26 -8.45
C CYS A 204 1.84 -16.54 -8.57
N SER A 205 1.27 -17.61 -9.14
CA SER A 205 1.98 -18.86 -9.39
C SER A 205 3.03 -18.80 -10.49
N ALA A 206 3.11 -17.71 -11.25
CA ALA A 206 4.06 -17.57 -12.35
C ALA A 206 5.52 -17.37 -11.87
N PHE A 207 5.72 -16.89 -10.63
CA PHE A 207 7.03 -16.48 -10.13
C PHE A 207 7.36 -17.13 -8.78
N THR A 208 7.41 -18.47 -8.76
CA THR A 208 7.87 -19.20 -7.58
C THR A 208 9.32 -18.83 -7.23
N PRO A 209 9.75 -19.03 -5.98
CA PRO A 209 11.14 -18.82 -5.59
C PRO A 209 12.15 -19.53 -6.51
N GLU A 210 11.84 -20.73 -7.04
CA GLU A 210 12.71 -21.41 -8.00
C GLU A 210 12.77 -20.71 -9.36
N ALA A 211 11.64 -20.19 -9.85
CA ALA A 211 11.60 -19.43 -11.09
C ALA A 211 12.39 -18.11 -10.98
N LEU A 212 12.28 -17.43 -9.83
CA LEU A 212 13.06 -16.23 -9.49
C LEU A 212 14.56 -16.54 -9.38
N ALA A 213 14.93 -17.59 -8.64
CA ALA A 213 16.32 -17.99 -8.48
C ALA A 213 16.98 -18.33 -9.83
N LYS A 214 16.28 -19.09 -10.68
CA LYS A 214 16.76 -19.45 -12.02
C LYS A 214 16.93 -18.24 -12.95
N ALA A 215 16.02 -17.26 -12.87
CA ALA A 215 16.14 -16.03 -13.65
C ALA A 215 17.28 -15.13 -13.13
N GLN A 216 17.49 -15.06 -11.82
CA GLN A 216 18.59 -14.33 -11.20
C GLN A 216 19.96 -14.97 -11.52
N GLU A 217 20.04 -16.29 -11.57
CA GLU A 217 21.24 -17.01 -12.03
C GLU A 217 21.51 -16.76 -13.51
N ALA A 218 20.48 -16.78 -14.36
CA ALA A 218 20.62 -16.43 -15.77
C ALA A 218 21.10 -14.98 -15.97
N ALA A 219 20.59 -14.03 -15.19
CA ALA A 219 21.01 -12.62 -15.23
C ALA A 219 22.45 -12.39 -14.72
N ARG A 220 22.97 -13.27 -13.86
CA ARG A 220 24.38 -13.25 -13.42
C ARG A 220 25.33 -13.97 -14.38
N GLY A 221 24.79 -14.72 -15.34
CA GLY A 221 25.51 -15.68 -16.18
C GLY A 221 25.93 -15.17 -17.56
N ASP A 222 25.72 -13.90 -17.90
CA ASP A 222 26.27 -13.31 -19.13
C ASP A 222 27.65 -12.69 -18.88
N PRO A 223 28.76 -13.38 -19.19
CA PRO A 223 30.06 -12.73 -19.28
C PRO A 223 30.10 -11.89 -20.56
N ILE A 224 30.57 -10.65 -20.42
CA ILE A 224 31.06 -9.80 -21.53
C ILE A 224 32.21 -10.52 -22.24
#